data_AF-A0A9X2GX15-F1
#
_entry.id   AF-A0A9X2GX15-F1
#
_cell.length_a   1.000
_cell.length_b   1.000
_cell.length_c   1.000
_cell.angle_alpha   90.00
_cell.angle_beta   90.00
_cell.angle_gamma   90.00
#
_symmetry.space_group_name_H-M   'P 1'
#
loop_
_entity.id
_entity.type
_entity.pdbx_description
1 polymer ?
#
loop_
_entity_poly.entity_id
_entity_poly.type
_entity_poly.pdbx_seq_one_letter_code
_entity_poly.pdbx_strand_id
1 'polypeptide(L)'
;MERLPSWLRQHLAALRAVAVLTVLLGLVYPLVTTGVAQALFNDRANGSMVAGGHGSSLIGQSFTDADGNPVRTYFQSRPSAAGDGYDPTSTSASNLGPEDVIDTRDRQSLLTQVCARSKAAGELEGVSGARPYCTPDGAGAVLKVFPDRAVSVNQACPTTPFIAAYQGLKVECARPGEDYAAGRTVPVRGDVTTVRVPADAVTASGSGLDPHISVAYAELQAPRVAKERGLPLDRVRALIGEHTTGRALGFMGEPAVNVLELNLALDRG
;
A
#
# COMPACT_ATOMS: atom_id res chain seq x y z
N MET A 1 -64.19 -3.54 -28.67
CA MET A 1 -62.96 -3.25 -27.90
C MET A 1 -62.07 -4.48 -27.97
N GLU A 2 -61.21 -4.55 -28.97
CA GLU A 2 -60.26 -5.67 -29.12
C GLU A 2 -59.27 -5.64 -27.96
N ARG A 3 -59.25 -6.72 -27.17
CA ARG A 3 -58.29 -6.88 -26.08
C ARG A 3 -56.92 -7.17 -26.73
N LEU A 4 -55.92 -6.34 -26.41
CA LEU A 4 -54.54 -6.58 -26.82
C LEU A 4 -54.10 -8.02 -26.49
N PRO A 5 -53.33 -8.68 -27.38
CA PRO A 5 -52.74 -10.00 -27.12
C PRO A 5 -52.03 -10.04 -25.75
N SER A 6 -52.11 -11.17 -25.06
CA SER A 6 -51.51 -11.35 -23.71
C SER A 6 -50.02 -11.02 -23.69
N TRP A 7 -49.27 -11.49 -24.68
CA TRP A 7 -47.83 -11.23 -24.80
C TRP A 7 -47.54 -9.72 -24.93
N LEU A 8 -48.31 -8.99 -25.75
CA LEU A 8 -48.12 -7.55 -25.93
C LEU A 8 -48.43 -6.77 -24.66
N ARG A 9 -49.49 -7.14 -23.92
CA ARG A 9 -49.81 -6.53 -22.61
C ARG A 9 -48.71 -6.77 -21.58
N GLN A 10 -48.16 -7.98 -21.53
CA GLN A 10 -47.05 -8.33 -20.63
C GLN A 10 -45.79 -7.51 -20.96
N HIS A 11 -45.43 -7.38 -22.23
CA HIS A 11 -44.24 -6.61 -22.63
C HIS A 11 -44.42 -5.11 -22.36
N LEU A 12 -45.62 -4.57 -22.57
CA LEU A 12 -45.92 -3.17 -22.21
C LEU A 12 -45.88 -2.94 -20.70
N ALA A 13 -46.38 -3.87 -19.88
CA ALA A 13 -46.27 -3.79 -18.43
C ALA A 13 -44.81 -3.86 -17.97
N ALA A 14 -44.00 -4.75 -18.57
CA ALA A 14 -42.57 -4.84 -18.29
C ALA A 14 -41.83 -3.54 -18.67
N LEU A 15 -42.11 -2.98 -19.85
CA LEU A 15 -41.49 -1.72 -20.29
C LEU A 15 -41.86 -0.55 -19.36
N ARG A 16 -43.11 -0.48 -18.91
CA ARG A 16 -43.54 0.51 -17.90
C ARG A 16 -42.82 0.31 -16.57
N ALA A 17 -42.70 -0.93 -16.10
CA ALA A 17 -41.98 -1.23 -14.88
C ALA A 17 -40.50 -0.80 -14.98
N VAL A 18 -39.84 -1.11 -16.09
CA VAL A 18 -38.47 -0.64 -16.36
C VAL A 18 -38.40 0.88 -16.37
N ALA A 19 -39.31 1.56 -17.08
CA ALA A 19 -39.31 3.03 -17.13
C ALA A 19 -39.51 3.67 -15.74
N VAL A 20 -40.46 3.17 -14.96
CA VAL A 20 -40.71 3.65 -13.59
C VAL A 20 -39.51 3.41 -12.69
N LEU A 21 -38.92 2.21 -12.72
CA LEU A 21 -37.73 1.90 -11.91
C LEU A 21 -36.51 2.70 -12.34
N THR A 22 -36.32 2.97 -13.64
CA THR A 22 -35.24 3.84 -14.13
C THR A 22 -35.41 5.27 -13.64
N VAL A 23 -36.62 5.84 -13.70
CA VAL A 23 -36.86 7.20 -13.17
C VAL A 23 -36.67 7.22 -11.65
N LEU A 24 -37.22 6.22 -10.96
CA LEU A 24 -37.16 6.16 -9.50
C LEU A 24 -35.72 5.98 -8.99
N LEU A 25 -34.97 5.01 -9.51
CA LEU A 25 -33.64 4.65 -9.03
C LEU A 25 -32.52 5.47 -9.70
N GLY A 26 -32.73 5.93 -10.93
CA GLY A 26 -31.74 6.69 -11.70
C GLY A 26 -31.87 8.20 -11.59
N LEU A 27 -33.03 8.74 -11.18
CA LEU A 27 -33.24 10.19 -11.02
C LEU A 27 -33.72 10.55 -9.62
N VAL A 28 -34.87 10.03 -9.18
CA VAL A 28 -35.48 10.44 -7.91
C VAL A 28 -34.57 10.09 -6.72
N TYR A 29 -34.09 8.85 -6.66
CA TYR A 29 -33.20 8.40 -5.60
C TYR A 29 -31.90 9.21 -5.51
N PRO A 30 -31.06 9.34 -6.57
CA PRO A 30 -29.81 10.10 -6.47
C PRO A 30 -30.02 11.59 -6.17
N LEU A 31 -31.09 12.21 -6.69
CA LEU A 31 -31.39 13.61 -6.38
C LEU A 31 -31.77 13.79 -4.91
N VAL A 32 -32.61 12.91 -4.36
CA VAL A 32 -32.99 12.96 -2.94
C VAL A 32 -31.78 12.69 -2.05
N THR A 33 -30.96 11.68 -2.33
CA THR A 33 -29.76 11.38 -1.52
C THR A 33 -28.74 12.51 -1.60
N THR A 34 -28.52 13.10 -2.78
CA THR A 34 -27.64 14.27 -2.94
C THR A 34 -28.17 15.47 -2.19
N GLY A 35 -29.46 15.79 -2.30
CA GLY A 35 -30.08 16.91 -1.59
C GLY A 35 -29.96 16.77 -0.07
N VAL A 36 -30.23 15.58 0.47
CA VAL A 36 -30.08 15.29 1.90
C VAL A 36 -28.62 15.38 2.33
N ALA A 37 -27.70 14.79 1.56
CA ALA A 37 -26.26 14.81 1.87
C ALA A 37 -25.70 16.24 1.87
N GLN A 38 -26.07 17.06 0.89
CA GLN A 38 -25.63 18.46 0.80
C GLN A 38 -26.23 19.32 1.93
N ALA A 39 -27.46 19.04 2.37
CA ALA A 39 -28.11 19.78 3.45
C ALA A 39 -27.59 19.43 4.84
N LEU A 40 -27.28 18.15 5.11
CA LEU A 40 -26.92 17.67 6.45
C LEU A 40 -25.42 17.40 6.64
N PHE A 41 -24.69 17.11 5.57
CA PHE A 41 -23.30 16.62 5.62
C PHE A 41 -22.43 17.24 4.53
N ASN A 42 -22.57 18.55 4.30
CA ASN A 42 -21.94 19.27 3.19
C ASN A 42 -20.44 18.96 3.03
N ASP A 43 -19.67 19.02 4.12
CA ASP A 43 -18.22 18.77 4.07
C ASP A 43 -17.87 17.37 3.55
N ARG A 44 -18.60 16.35 4.01
CA ARG A 44 -18.37 14.95 3.60
C ARG A 44 -18.88 14.69 2.18
N ALA A 45 -20.03 15.28 1.83
CA ALA A 45 -20.61 15.17 0.49
C ALA A 45 -19.71 15.80 -0.58
N ASN A 46 -18.93 16.82 -0.21
CA ASN A 46 -17.96 17.49 -1.07
C ASN A 46 -16.53 16.96 -0.89
N GLY A 47 -16.37 15.75 -0.33
CA GLY A 47 -15.10 15.00 -0.34
C GLY A 47 -14.20 15.20 0.86
N SER A 48 -14.65 15.82 1.96
CA SER A 48 -13.88 16.00 3.20
C SER A 48 -12.54 16.70 2.95
N MET A 49 -12.58 17.82 2.23
CA MET A 49 -11.39 18.59 1.86
C MET A 49 -10.68 19.16 3.10
N VAL A 50 -9.34 19.07 3.11
CA VAL A 50 -8.53 19.70 4.15
C VAL A 50 -8.28 21.17 3.78
N ALA A 51 -8.28 22.05 4.78
CA ALA A 51 -8.09 23.49 4.61
C ALA A 51 -6.80 23.80 3.83
N GLY A 52 -6.85 24.80 2.93
CA GLY A 52 -5.73 25.22 2.09
C GLY A 52 -5.64 24.51 0.73
N GLY A 53 -6.57 23.59 0.42
CA GLY A 53 -6.60 22.91 -0.88
C GLY A 53 -5.53 21.82 -1.02
N HIS A 54 -4.94 21.38 0.10
CA HIS A 54 -3.91 20.34 0.15
C HIS A 54 -4.46 18.92 0.00
N GLY A 55 -5.67 18.75 -0.55
CA GLY A 55 -6.33 17.46 -0.75
C GLY A 55 -7.46 17.17 0.23
N SER A 56 -7.75 15.89 0.43
CA SER A 56 -8.84 15.37 1.26
C SER A 56 -8.29 14.53 2.42
N SER A 57 -8.94 14.56 3.58
CA SER A 57 -8.59 13.70 4.71
C SER A 57 -8.80 12.21 4.42
N LEU A 58 -9.50 11.88 3.33
CA LEU A 58 -9.79 10.51 2.91
C LEU A 58 -8.82 9.97 1.85
N ILE A 59 -7.91 10.80 1.33
CA ILE A 59 -7.02 10.44 0.21
C ILE A 59 -5.56 10.59 0.63
N GLY A 60 -4.83 9.48 0.60
CA GLY A 60 -3.38 9.46 0.83
C GLY A 60 -2.61 10.14 -0.30
N GLN A 61 -1.40 10.58 0.02
CA GLN A 61 -0.51 11.28 -0.89
C GLN A 61 0.92 10.75 -0.75
N SER A 62 1.71 10.95 -1.81
CA SER A 62 3.15 10.75 -1.74
C SER A 62 3.82 11.95 -1.04
N PHE A 63 4.75 11.67 -0.13
CA PHE A 63 5.58 12.67 0.55
C PHE A 63 7.05 12.54 0.10
N THR A 64 7.23 12.42 -1.21
CA THR A 64 8.51 12.35 -1.89
C THR A 64 8.80 13.64 -2.67
N ASP A 65 10.08 13.92 -2.93
CA ASP A 65 10.49 14.97 -3.86
C ASP A 65 10.32 14.55 -5.33
N ALA A 66 10.74 15.41 -6.25
CA ALA A 66 10.62 15.19 -7.69
C ALA A 66 11.46 13.99 -8.20
N ASP A 67 12.50 13.63 -7.46
CA ASP A 67 13.38 12.49 -7.77
C ASP A 67 12.86 11.19 -7.12
N GLY A 68 11.74 11.26 -6.39
CA GLY A 68 11.14 10.12 -5.68
C GLY A 68 11.79 9.82 -4.32
N ASN A 69 12.68 10.68 -3.83
CA ASN A 69 13.27 10.50 -2.50
C ASN A 69 12.30 10.96 -1.41
N PRO A 70 12.25 10.27 -0.26
CA PRO A 70 11.39 10.67 0.85
C PRO A 70 11.79 12.04 1.41
N VAL A 71 10.81 12.95 1.51
CA VAL A 71 11.02 14.26 2.16
C VAL A 71 11.17 14.03 3.66
N ARG A 72 12.38 14.22 4.17
CA ARG A 72 12.77 13.84 5.54
C ARG A 72 12.05 14.60 6.66
N THR A 73 11.45 15.74 6.38
CA THR A 73 10.66 16.51 7.35
C THR A 73 9.22 16.01 7.49
N TYR A 74 8.75 15.12 6.61
CA TYR A 74 7.39 14.59 6.63
C TYR A 74 7.34 13.13 7.07
N PHE A 75 6.17 12.75 7.61
CA PHE A 75 5.77 11.37 7.73
C PHE A 75 5.50 10.79 6.34
N GLN A 76 5.99 9.58 6.13
CA GLN A 76 5.86 8.82 4.90
C GLN A 76 4.63 7.93 4.99
N SER A 77 3.84 7.97 3.93
CA SER A 77 2.67 7.12 3.76
C SER A 77 3.07 5.67 3.45
N ARG A 78 2.08 4.80 3.33
CA ARG A 78 2.27 3.42 2.86
C ARG A 78 2.72 3.41 1.39
N PRO A 79 3.29 2.32 0.89
CA PRO A 79 3.45 2.15 -0.54
C PRO A 79 2.10 2.21 -1.27
N SER A 80 2.06 2.85 -2.43
CA SER A 80 0.90 2.88 -3.31
C SER A 80 1.16 2.03 -4.56
N ALA A 81 0.10 1.39 -5.06
CA ALA A 81 0.07 0.72 -6.36
C ALA A 81 -0.88 1.42 -7.36
N ALA A 82 -1.41 2.59 -7.00
CA ALA A 82 -2.32 3.35 -7.86
C ALA A 82 -1.53 4.21 -8.87
N GLY A 83 -1.65 3.90 -10.16
CA GLY A 83 -0.93 4.58 -11.24
C GLY A 83 0.58 4.67 -10.98
N ASP A 84 1.13 5.88 -11.13
CA ASP A 84 2.54 6.20 -10.85
C ASP A 84 2.83 6.47 -9.36
N GLY A 85 1.88 6.12 -8.47
CA GLY A 85 1.95 6.33 -7.03
C GLY A 85 0.94 7.39 -6.57
N TYR A 86 -0.06 6.95 -5.80
CA TYR A 86 -1.10 7.81 -5.25
C TYR A 86 -1.96 8.54 -6.31
N ASP A 87 -2.11 7.99 -7.51
CA ASP A 87 -2.95 8.56 -8.57
C ASP A 87 -4.45 8.27 -8.33
N PRO A 88 -5.28 9.31 -8.09
CA PRO A 88 -6.71 9.14 -7.84
C PRO A 88 -7.51 8.70 -9.07
N THR A 89 -6.94 8.78 -10.27
CA THR A 89 -7.58 8.34 -11.52
C THR A 89 -7.30 6.87 -11.85
N SER A 90 -6.36 6.24 -11.14
CA SER A 90 -5.88 4.88 -11.37
C SER A 90 -5.86 4.05 -10.07
N THR A 91 -6.96 4.11 -9.32
CA THR A 91 -7.07 3.46 -8.00
C THR A 91 -6.97 1.93 -8.13
N SER A 92 -5.97 1.31 -7.50
CA SER A 92 -5.80 -0.14 -7.58
C SER A 92 -4.91 -0.69 -6.46
N ALA A 93 -5.02 -2.00 -6.25
CA ALA A 93 -4.10 -2.79 -5.43
C ALA A 93 -2.98 -3.38 -6.30
N SER A 94 -1.88 -3.78 -5.67
CA SER A 94 -0.79 -4.49 -6.38
C SER A 94 -1.21 -5.86 -6.95
N ASN A 95 -2.21 -6.52 -6.36
CA ASN A 95 -2.71 -7.85 -6.74
C ASN A 95 -1.64 -8.95 -6.81
N LEU A 96 -0.51 -8.78 -6.12
CA LEU A 96 0.54 -9.80 -6.02
C LEU A 96 0.22 -10.79 -4.91
N GLY A 97 0.29 -12.08 -5.23
CA GLY A 97 0.06 -13.16 -4.27
C GLY A 97 1.29 -13.46 -3.42
N PRO A 98 1.13 -14.20 -2.31
CA PRO A 98 2.24 -14.57 -1.42
C PRO A 98 3.29 -15.48 -2.07
N GLU A 99 2.96 -16.18 -3.16
CA GLU A 99 3.87 -17.02 -3.93
C GLU A 99 4.67 -16.24 -4.99
N ASP A 100 4.43 -14.93 -5.13
CA ASP A 100 5.21 -14.06 -6.01
C ASP A 100 6.56 -13.73 -5.36
N VAL A 101 7.50 -14.67 -5.47
CA VAL A 101 8.81 -14.62 -4.79
C VAL A 101 10.01 -14.51 -5.73
N ILE A 102 9.83 -14.67 -7.04
CA ILE A 102 10.92 -14.62 -8.04
C ILE A 102 10.77 -13.38 -8.92
N ASP A 103 11.85 -12.61 -9.03
CA ASP A 103 11.91 -11.46 -9.93
C ASP A 103 11.92 -11.89 -11.39
N THR A 104 11.23 -11.13 -12.25
CA THR A 104 11.28 -11.31 -13.70
C THR A 104 12.13 -10.20 -14.31
N ARG A 105 12.39 -10.29 -15.62
CA ARG A 105 13.13 -9.25 -16.36
C ARG A 105 12.46 -7.87 -16.22
N ASP A 106 11.13 -7.85 -16.22
CA ASP A 106 10.35 -6.61 -16.33
C ASP A 106 9.72 -6.18 -15.01
N ARG A 107 9.81 -7.00 -13.95
CA ARG A 107 9.11 -6.74 -12.68
C ARG A 107 9.78 -7.40 -11.49
N GLN A 108 9.89 -6.66 -10.39
CA GLN A 108 10.22 -7.23 -9.08
C GLN A 108 9.03 -7.99 -8.48
N SER A 109 9.32 -9.15 -7.92
CA SER A 109 8.42 -9.94 -7.10
C SER A 109 7.93 -9.19 -5.87
N LEU A 110 6.80 -9.60 -5.30
CA LEU A 110 6.32 -9.08 -4.02
C LEU A 110 7.38 -9.21 -2.94
N LEU A 111 8.09 -10.35 -2.90
CA LEU A 111 9.13 -10.58 -1.91
C LEU A 111 10.26 -9.53 -2.05
N THR A 112 10.79 -9.32 -3.25
CA THR A 112 11.83 -8.30 -3.47
C THR A 112 11.31 -6.89 -3.18
N GLN A 113 10.08 -6.55 -3.56
CA GLN A 113 9.49 -5.25 -3.22
C GLN A 113 9.42 -5.02 -1.71
N VAL A 114 8.98 -6.03 -0.95
CA VAL A 114 8.92 -5.95 0.52
C VAL A 114 10.32 -5.80 1.11
N CYS A 115 11.31 -6.55 0.61
CA CYS A 115 12.69 -6.50 1.08
C CYS A 115 13.34 -5.13 0.80
N ALA A 116 13.16 -4.61 -0.42
CA ALA A 116 13.72 -3.33 -0.84
C ALA A 116 13.12 -2.18 -0.02
N ARG A 117 11.79 -2.17 0.16
CA ARG A 117 11.09 -1.18 0.99
C ARG A 117 11.49 -1.26 2.45
N SER A 118 11.65 -2.48 2.99
CA SER A 118 12.07 -2.67 4.39
C SER A 118 13.48 -2.14 4.63
N LYS A 119 14.40 -2.40 3.69
CA LYS A 119 15.75 -1.85 3.73
C LYS A 119 15.73 -0.32 3.66
N ALA A 120 15.04 0.26 2.67
CA ALA A 120 14.95 1.71 2.49
C ALA A 120 14.32 2.42 3.71
N ALA A 121 13.23 1.87 4.27
CA ALA A 121 12.63 2.40 5.49
C ALA A 121 13.57 2.29 6.70
N GLY A 122 14.29 1.17 6.84
CA GLY A 122 15.29 1.01 7.88
C GLY A 122 16.42 2.04 7.78
N GLU A 123 16.94 2.26 6.57
CA GLU A 123 17.98 3.26 6.29
C GLU A 123 17.49 4.68 6.56
N LEU A 124 16.24 5.00 6.19
CA LEU A 124 15.64 6.31 6.44
C LEU A 124 15.49 6.60 7.93
N GLU A 125 15.02 5.61 8.71
CA GLU A 125 14.73 5.78 10.13
C GLU A 125 15.91 5.41 11.05
N GLY A 126 17.05 4.99 10.50
CA GLY A 126 18.23 4.58 11.26
C GLY A 126 18.02 3.30 12.08
N VAL A 127 17.15 2.39 11.63
CA VAL A 127 16.90 1.09 12.26
C VAL A 127 17.25 -0.07 11.31
N SER A 128 17.30 -1.29 11.84
CA SER A 128 17.49 -2.47 10.99
C SER A 128 16.27 -2.70 10.07
N GLY A 129 16.51 -2.67 8.76
CA GLY A 129 15.54 -3.07 7.73
C GLY A 129 15.49 -4.59 7.49
N ALA A 130 16.25 -5.38 8.24
CA ALA A 130 16.39 -6.82 8.02
C ALA A 130 15.07 -7.59 8.24
N ARG A 131 14.85 -8.63 7.42
CA ARG A 131 13.66 -9.49 7.47
C ARG A 131 14.03 -10.95 7.15
N PRO A 132 13.27 -11.95 7.66
CA PRO A 132 13.62 -13.36 7.53
C PRO A 132 13.78 -13.91 6.11
N TYR A 133 13.25 -13.27 5.08
CA TYR A 133 13.33 -13.77 3.69
C TYR A 133 14.01 -12.76 2.76
N CYS A 134 14.79 -11.85 3.33
CA CYS A 134 15.43 -10.78 2.59
C CYS A 134 16.95 -10.91 2.67
N THR A 135 17.60 -10.65 1.55
CA THR A 135 19.04 -10.56 1.47
C THR A 135 19.53 -9.21 2.03
N PRO A 136 20.81 -9.08 2.42
CA PRO A 136 21.34 -7.81 2.94
C PRO A 136 21.27 -6.63 1.96
N ASP A 137 21.31 -6.90 0.66
CA ASP A 137 21.17 -5.90 -0.40
C ASP A 137 19.72 -5.49 -0.67
N GLY A 138 18.73 -6.18 -0.10
CA GLY A 138 17.31 -5.81 -0.19
C GLY A 138 16.51 -6.59 -1.23
N ALA A 139 17.05 -7.69 -1.77
CA ALA A 139 16.32 -8.62 -2.65
C ALA A 139 15.63 -9.73 -1.85
N GLY A 140 14.70 -10.44 -2.49
CA GLY A 140 14.14 -11.67 -1.92
C GLY A 140 15.17 -12.79 -1.88
N ALA A 141 15.36 -13.44 -0.72
CA ALA A 141 16.28 -14.56 -0.56
C ALA A 141 15.70 -15.85 -1.15
N VAL A 142 15.86 -16.05 -2.47
CA VAL A 142 15.26 -17.17 -3.18
C VAL A 142 16.28 -17.93 -4.01
N LEU A 143 16.24 -19.26 -3.87
CA LEU A 143 17.02 -20.19 -4.68
C LEU A 143 16.14 -20.95 -5.67
N LYS A 144 16.72 -21.26 -6.83
CA LYS A 144 16.32 -22.38 -7.68
C LYS A 144 17.27 -23.54 -7.45
N VAL A 145 16.75 -24.64 -6.92
CA VAL A 145 17.53 -25.83 -6.55
C VAL A 145 17.35 -26.91 -7.63
N PHE A 146 18.48 -27.39 -8.14
CA PHE A 146 18.62 -28.50 -9.08
C PHE A 146 19.31 -29.69 -8.37
N PRO A 147 19.35 -30.89 -8.97
CA PRO A 147 20.03 -32.03 -8.35
C PRO A 147 21.52 -31.82 -8.04
N ASP A 148 22.21 -31.00 -8.82
CA ASP A 148 23.66 -30.82 -8.79
C ASP A 148 24.11 -29.39 -8.42
N ARG A 149 23.20 -28.42 -8.38
CA ARG A 149 23.52 -27.01 -8.12
C ARG A 149 22.35 -26.23 -7.51
N ALA A 150 22.66 -25.10 -6.89
CA ALA A 150 21.66 -24.12 -6.45
C ALA A 150 21.99 -22.75 -7.03
N VAL A 151 20.96 -22.00 -7.45
CA VAL A 151 21.13 -20.69 -8.08
C VAL A 151 20.32 -19.65 -7.32
N SER A 152 20.94 -18.54 -6.90
CA SER A 152 20.24 -17.37 -6.35
C SER A 152 19.63 -16.56 -7.48
N VAL A 153 18.29 -16.49 -7.55
CA VAL A 153 17.57 -15.99 -8.73
C VAL A 153 17.14 -14.53 -8.68
N ASN A 154 17.09 -13.94 -7.49
CA ASN A 154 16.79 -12.51 -7.32
C ASN A 154 18.06 -11.65 -7.19
N GLN A 155 19.24 -12.28 -7.18
CA GLN A 155 20.54 -11.61 -7.20
C GLN A 155 21.30 -12.05 -8.45
N ALA A 156 21.28 -11.22 -9.50
CA ALA A 156 22.02 -11.49 -10.71
C ALA A 156 23.53 -11.27 -10.53
N CYS A 157 24.36 -12.05 -11.22
CA CYS A 157 25.80 -11.81 -11.28
C CYS A 157 26.09 -10.39 -11.81
N PRO A 158 27.14 -9.70 -11.33
CA PRO A 158 28.28 -10.20 -10.54
C PRO A 158 28.08 -10.19 -9.02
N THR A 159 26.85 -10.00 -8.52
CA THR A 159 26.56 -9.99 -7.09
C THR A 159 26.94 -11.32 -6.43
N THR A 160 27.53 -11.26 -5.24
CA THR A 160 27.82 -12.46 -4.45
C THR A 160 26.51 -12.98 -3.85
N PRO A 161 26.17 -14.27 -4.03
CA PRO A 161 24.96 -14.84 -3.44
C PRO A 161 24.91 -14.64 -1.92
N PHE A 162 23.70 -14.40 -1.39
CA PHE A 162 23.46 -14.18 0.04
C PHE A 162 23.88 -15.34 0.95
N ILE A 163 24.07 -16.54 0.41
CA ILE A 163 24.69 -17.70 1.07
C ILE A 163 25.62 -18.41 0.11
N ALA A 164 26.72 -18.97 0.61
CA ALA A 164 27.72 -19.65 -0.22
C ALA A 164 27.33 -21.09 -0.61
N ALA A 165 26.57 -21.77 0.25
CA ALA A 165 26.14 -23.14 0.05
C ALA A 165 24.74 -23.40 0.65
N TYR A 166 23.99 -24.31 0.03
CA TYR A 166 22.67 -24.74 0.47
C TYR A 166 22.60 -26.26 0.41
N GLN A 167 22.40 -26.92 1.56
CA GLN A 167 22.33 -28.40 1.67
C GLN A 167 23.53 -29.13 1.01
N GLY A 168 24.74 -28.55 1.12
CA GLY A 168 25.96 -29.10 0.51
C GLY A 168 26.18 -28.73 -0.96
N LEU A 169 25.20 -28.10 -1.62
CA LEU A 169 25.35 -27.57 -2.97
C LEU A 169 25.98 -26.17 -2.92
N LYS A 170 26.93 -25.89 -3.82
CA LYS A 170 27.44 -24.54 -4.02
C LYS A 170 26.33 -23.67 -4.62
N VAL A 171 26.15 -22.47 -4.06
CA VAL A 171 25.18 -21.50 -4.57
C VAL A 171 25.87 -20.58 -5.58
N GLU A 172 25.30 -20.48 -6.76
CA GLU A 172 25.74 -19.62 -7.85
C GLU A 172 24.80 -18.42 -8.01
N CYS A 173 25.28 -17.29 -8.53
CA CYS A 173 24.41 -16.18 -8.89
C CYS A 173 23.72 -16.47 -10.24
N ALA A 174 22.49 -16.00 -10.40
CA ALA A 174 21.79 -16.12 -11.67
C ALA A 174 22.46 -15.30 -12.77
N ARG A 175 22.56 -15.89 -13.96
CA ARG A 175 23.06 -15.23 -15.17
C ARG A 175 21.89 -14.57 -15.91
N PRO A 176 22.04 -13.32 -16.36
CA PRO A 176 21.00 -12.64 -17.13
C PRO A 176 20.60 -13.44 -18.38
N GLY A 177 19.31 -13.74 -18.51
CA GLY A 177 18.73 -14.41 -19.68
C GLY A 177 18.76 -15.94 -19.66
N GLU A 178 19.35 -16.58 -18.65
CA GLU A 178 19.23 -18.03 -18.45
C GLU A 178 17.87 -18.38 -17.83
N ASP A 179 17.28 -19.51 -18.25
CA ASP A 179 16.02 -20.02 -17.70
C ASP A 179 16.27 -21.01 -16.56
N TYR A 180 15.68 -20.72 -15.40
CA TYR A 180 15.76 -21.55 -14.20
C TYR A 180 14.41 -22.18 -13.81
N ALA A 181 13.40 -22.18 -14.70
CA ALA A 181 12.05 -22.64 -14.42
C ALA A 181 11.99 -24.09 -13.91
N ALA A 182 12.85 -24.98 -14.43
CA ALA A 182 12.90 -26.40 -14.04
C ALA A 182 13.37 -26.63 -12.60
N GLY A 183 14.05 -25.66 -11.98
CA GLY A 183 14.52 -25.77 -10.61
C GLY A 183 13.39 -25.62 -9.58
N ARG A 184 13.52 -26.30 -8.44
CA ARG A 184 12.60 -26.13 -7.32
C ARG A 184 12.81 -24.75 -6.70
N THR A 185 11.75 -23.95 -6.59
CA THR A 185 11.79 -22.65 -5.90
C THR A 185 11.87 -22.87 -4.39
N VAL A 186 12.86 -22.27 -3.75
CA VAL A 186 13.09 -22.36 -2.31
C VAL A 186 13.38 -20.97 -1.74
N PRO A 187 12.39 -20.30 -1.12
CA PRO A 187 12.65 -19.14 -0.28
C PRO A 187 13.47 -19.55 0.95
N VAL A 188 14.61 -18.91 1.16
CA VAL A 188 15.53 -19.23 2.25
C VAL A 188 15.24 -18.29 3.41
N ARG A 189 14.97 -18.88 4.57
CA ARG A 189 14.77 -18.12 5.81
C ARG A 189 16.11 -17.82 6.47
N GLY A 190 16.44 -16.55 6.64
CA GLY A 190 17.54 -16.05 7.45
C GLY A 190 17.27 -16.12 8.96
N ASP A 191 18.25 -15.66 9.74
CA ASP A 191 18.30 -15.72 11.20
C ASP A 191 17.66 -14.51 11.91
N VAL A 192 17.05 -13.60 11.15
CA VAL A 192 16.36 -12.43 11.70
C VAL A 192 15.17 -12.87 12.57
N THR A 193 15.27 -12.61 13.88
CA THR A 193 14.22 -12.92 14.85
C THR A 193 13.34 -11.72 15.19
N THR A 194 13.86 -10.50 15.04
CA THR A 194 13.15 -9.25 15.37
C THR A 194 13.04 -8.37 14.14
N VAL A 195 11.81 -8.13 13.67
CA VAL A 195 11.52 -7.20 12.58
C VAL A 195 11.21 -5.82 13.16
N ARG A 196 11.98 -4.80 12.79
CA ARG A 196 11.81 -3.43 13.29
C ARG A 196 10.89 -2.58 12.42
N VAL A 197 10.92 -2.77 11.11
CA VAL A 197 10.07 -2.04 10.16
C VAL A 197 8.68 -2.68 10.09
N PRO A 198 7.60 -1.96 10.46
CA PRO A 198 6.23 -2.46 10.43
C PRO A 198 5.76 -2.97 9.07
N ALA A 199 4.69 -3.77 9.06
CA ALA A 199 4.20 -4.41 7.84
C ALA A 199 3.56 -3.42 6.85
N ASP A 200 2.87 -2.40 7.34
CA ASP A 200 2.24 -1.33 6.55
C ASP A 200 3.25 -0.42 5.85
N ALA A 201 4.48 -0.31 6.38
CA ALA A 201 5.58 0.41 5.73
C ALA A 201 6.06 -0.25 4.43
N VAL A 202 5.83 -1.55 4.27
CA VAL A 202 6.37 -2.35 3.14
C VAL A 202 5.28 -2.94 2.24
N THR A 203 4.04 -3.01 2.74
CA THR A 203 2.89 -3.55 2.01
C THR A 203 2.00 -2.44 1.48
N ALA A 204 1.72 -2.50 0.18
CA ALA A 204 0.80 -1.56 -0.47
C ALA A 204 -0.64 -1.75 0.02
N SER A 205 -1.42 -0.66 0.00
CA SER A 205 -2.84 -0.69 0.38
C SER A 205 -3.73 -1.26 -0.73
N GLY A 206 -4.94 -1.68 -0.37
CA GLY A 206 -5.91 -2.24 -1.31
C GLY A 206 -6.55 -1.21 -2.26
N SER A 207 -6.64 0.05 -1.85
CA SER A 207 -7.13 1.14 -2.70
C SER A 207 -6.01 1.82 -3.49
N GLY A 208 -4.77 1.71 -3.02
CA GLY A 208 -3.64 2.51 -3.48
C GLY A 208 -3.68 3.97 -3.01
N LEU A 209 -4.71 4.40 -2.28
CA LEU A 209 -4.90 5.78 -1.81
C LEU A 209 -5.11 5.86 -0.29
N ASP A 210 -4.64 4.88 0.46
CA ASP A 210 -4.80 4.84 1.91
C ASP A 210 -4.17 6.07 2.58
N PRO A 211 -4.96 6.93 3.26
CA PRO A 211 -4.44 8.09 3.98
C PRO A 211 -3.83 7.73 5.33
N HIS A 212 -3.94 6.46 5.75
CA HIS A 212 -3.54 6.03 7.08
C HIS A 212 -2.28 5.16 7.10
N ILE A 213 -1.55 5.28 8.20
CA ILE A 213 -0.50 4.34 8.63
C ILE A 213 -0.82 3.82 10.04
N SER A 214 -0.22 2.71 10.42
CA SER A 214 -0.27 2.20 11.79
C SER A 214 0.43 3.15 12.75
N VAL A 215 -0.01 3.15 14.00
CA VAL A 215 0.67 3.90 15.08
C VAL A 215 2.13 3.45 15.22
N ALA A 216 2.41 2.16 15.03
CA ALA A 216 3.78 1.63 15.10
C ALA A 216 4.67 2.23 14.00
N TYR A 217 4.14 2.44 12.79
CA TYR A 217 4.91 3.05 11.72
C TYR A 217 5.09 4.56 11.94
N ALA A 218 4.07 5.26 12.45
CA ALA A 218 4.23 6.66 12.85
C ALA A 218 5.30 6.81 13.95
N GLU A 219 5.25 6.01 15.01
CA GLU A 219 6.25 6.05 16.10
C GLU A 219 7.66 5.70 15.62
N LEU A 220 7.80 4.82 14.63
CA LEU A 220 9.11 4.51 14.03
C LEU A 220 9.72 5.76 13.38
N GLN A 221 8.91 6.58 12.72
CA GLN A 221 9.35 7.78 11.98
C GLN A 221 9.53 9.02 12.88
N ALA A 222 8.87 9.04 14.04
CA ALA A 222 8.83 10.20 14.93
C ALA A 222 10.22 10.77 15.31
N PRO A 223 11.26 9.95 15.62
CA PRO A 223 12.58 10.47 15.94
C PRO A 223 13.24 11.24 14.80
N ARG A 224 13.11 10.75 13.55
CA ARG A 224 13.62 11.44 12.37
C ARG A 224 12.89 12.76 12.19
N VAL A 225 11.56 12.73 12.14
CA VAL A 225 10.75 13.94 11.90
C VAL A 225 11.01 15.00 12.97
N ALA A 226 11.10 14.61 14.24
CA ALA A 226 11.44 15.51 15.35
C ALA A 226 12.80 16.18 15.13
N LYS A 227 13.83 15.39 14.76
CA LYS A 227 15.18 15.90 14.50
C LYS A 227 15.22 16.86 13.31
N GLU A 228 14.61 16.49 12.18
CA GLU A 228 14.63 17.26 10.93
C GLU A 228 13.85 18.57 11.05
N ARG A 229 12.81 18.62 11.92
CA ARG A 229 12.05 19.84 12.21
C ARG A 229 12.54 20.63 13.42
N GLY A 230 13.53 20.12 14.17
CA GLY A 230 13.98 20.76 15.42
C GLY A 230 12.92 20.78 16.53
N LEU A 231 11.97 19.84 16.51
CA LEU A 231 10.89 19.74 17.48
C LEU A 231 11.23 18.74 18.61
N PRO A 232 10.72 18.93 19.84
CA PRO A 232 10.79 17.90 20.87
C PRO A 232 10.05 16.62 20.44
N LEU A 233 10.65 15.46 20.66
CA LEU A 233 10.04 14.16 20.30
C LEU A 233 8.66 13.97 20.94
N ASP A 234 8.48 14.39 22.19
CA ASP A 234 7.20 14.27 22.88
C ASP A 234 6.10 15.14 22.25
N ARG A 235 6.47 16.26 21.62
CA ARG A 235 5.51 17.07 20.85
C ARG A 235 5.06 16.33 19.59
N VAL A 236 5.99 15.70 18.88
CA VAL A 236 5.66 14.90 17.69
C VAL A 236 4.77 13.71 18.06
N ARG A 237 5.06 13.01 19.18
CA ARG A 237 4.20 11.94 19.69
C ARG A 237 2.82 12.41 20.10
N ALA A 238 2.72 13.59 20.72
CA ALA A 238 1.43 14.18 21.04
C ALA A 238 0.61 14.43 19.75
N LEU A 239 1.22 14.96 18.69
CA LEU A 239 0.58 15.13 17.40
C LEU A 239 0.15 13.80 16.77
N ILE A 240 0.98 12.74 16.85
CA ILE A 240 0.58 11.40 16.41
C ILE A 240 -0.68 10.96 17.15
N GLY A 241 -0.73 11.13 18.48
CA GLY A 241 -1.90 10.82 19.30
C GLY A 241 -3.15 11.63 18.92
N GLU A 242 -3.01 12.93 18.71
CA GLU A 242 -4.09 13.84 18.29
C GLU A 242 -4.69 13.43 16.92
N HIS A 243 -3.87 12.89 16.01
CA HIS A 243 -4.27 12.45 14.67
C HIS A 243 -4.45 10.92 14.55
N THR A 244 -4.50 10.20 15.68
CA THR A 244 -4.82 8.77 15.70
C THR A 244 -6.32 8.58 15.83
N THR A 245 -6.93 7.93 14.83
CA THR A 245 -8.33 7.49 14.92
C THR A 245 -8.41 6.24 15.78
N GLY A 246 -9.37 6.19 16.71
CA GLY A 246 -9.64 5.03 17.54
C GLY A 246 -10.36 3.89 16.79
N ARG A 247 -10.53 2.74 17.46
CA ARG A 247 -11.32 1.64 16.91
C ARG A 247 -12.80 2.03 16.80
N ALA A 248 -13.43 1.70 15.68
CA ALA A 248 -14.87 1.87 15.53
C ALA A 248 -15.61 0.99 16.55
N LEU A 249 -16.56 1.59 17.29
CA LEU A 249 -17.28 0.95 18.39
C LEU A 249 -16.37 0.33 19.48
N GLY A 250 -15.09 0.71 19.54
CA GLY A 250 -14.11 0.19 20.49
C GLY A 250 -13.47 -1.17 20.12
N PHE A 251 -13.97 -1.88 19.11
CA PHE A 251 -13.47 -3.22 18.73
C PHE A 251 -13.31 -3.47 17.23
N MET A 252 -13.91 -2.66 16.37
CA MET A 252 -13.81 -2.83 14.91
C MET A 252 -12.63 -2.03 14.37
N GLY A 253 -11.75 -2.69 13.62
CA GLY A 253 -10.57 -2.09 13.01
C GLY A 253 -9.40 -1.88 13.98
N GLU A 254 -8.42 -1.13 13.52
CA GLU A 254 -7.17 -0.85 14.23
C GLU A 254 -6.96 0.66 14.38
N PRO A 255 -6.29 1.12 15.44
CA PRO A 255 -5.87 2.50 15.56
C PRO A 255 -4.96 2.90 14.39
N ALA A 256 -5.25 4.04 13.77
CA ALA A 256 -4.62 4.45 12.53
C ALA A 256 -4.38 5.97 12.52
N VAL A 257 -3.25 6.40 11.97
CA VAL A 257 -2.79 7.80 11.96
C VAL A 257 -3.02 8.38 10.57
N ASN A 258 -3.73 9.50 10.47
CA ASN A 258 -3.91 10.19 9.19
C ASN A 258 -2.64 10.97 8.82
N VAL A 259 -1.96 10.56 7.74
CA VAL A 259 -0.64 11.10 7.37
C VAL A 259 -0.74 12.55 6.89
N LEU A 260 -1.75 12.87 6.06
CA LEU A 260 -1.91 14.21 5.52
C LEU A 260 -2.21 15.22 6.62
N GLU A 261 -3.18 14.91 7.48
CA GLU A 261 -3.56 15.80 8.58
C GLU A 261 -2.40 15.98 9.57
N LEU A 262 -1.66 14.92 9.89
CA LEU A 262 -0.48 14.98 10.75
C LEU A 262 0.61 15.86 10.14
N ASN A 263 0.92 15.71 8.84
CA ASN A 263 1.93 16.51 8.16
C ASN A 263 1.53 17.99 8.11
N LEU A 264 0.26 18.30 7.85
CA LEU A 264 -0.25 19.68 7.89
C LEU A 264 -0.24 20.27 9.30
N ALA A 265 -0.46 19.46 10.34
CA ALA A 265 -0.36 19.92 11.72
C ALA A 265 1.09 20.27 12.10
N LEU A 266 2.07 19.51 11.60
CA LEU A 266 3.48 19.83 11.77
C LEU A 266 3.90 21.13 11.07
N ASP A 267 3.24 21.51 9.97
CA ASP A 267 3.58 22.75 9.24
C ASP A 267 3.04 24.01 9.93
N ARG A 268 2.04 23.85 10.81
CA ARG A 268 1.42 24.97 11.56
C ARG A 268 2.07 25.22 12.92
N GLY A 269 2.83 24.25 13.44
CA GLY A 269 3.43 24.27 14.78
C GLY A 269 4.93 24.47 14.74
#